data_AF-A0A5C2SFQ8-F1
#
_entry.id   AF-A0A5C2SFQ8-F1
#
_cell.length_a   1.000
_cell.length_b   1.000
_cell.length_c   1.000
_cell.angle_alpha   90.00
_cell.angle_beta   90.00
_cell.angle_gamma   90.00
#
_symmetry.space_group_name_H-M   'P 1'
#
loop_
_entity.id
_entity.type
_entity.pdbx_description
1 polymer ?
#
loop_
_entity_poly.entity_id
_entity_poly.type
_entity_poly.pdbx_seq_one_letter_code
_entity_poly.pdbx_strand_id
1 'polypeptide(L)'
;MLFAAVQIVLGLLSLFLSGVLAAPPTSTSGSSDDQVVLGGTFKKDREYENGELPPTKHTLGWIDPRLKGGRLIDYTSDDLGEPLNIIISAESDPYILTEQGMQTYVKSIGFNRECLGLHYGHIHEADLGDGLGRKEEQFLGRQHYFPIMGTCWESVRGGHHFRAWRQNGTDANSGAWFIGASEEMDSSKNHMIVEDGYNRGRNYIVDRATEGSHWKGMWWKANVEWREGLLERGKRGVNHGIEQDGRVAILTIYRL
;
A
#
# COMPACT_ATOMS: atom_id res chain seq x y z
N MET A 1 -28.64 -62.32 28.21
CA MET A 1 -29.47 -61.11 28.30
C MET A 1 -28.54 -59.92 28.10
N LEU A 2 -28.73 -58.96 27.21
CA LEU A 2 -29.55 -58.76 26.03
C LEU A 2 -28.89 -57.56 25.32
N PHE A 3 -28.82 -57.60 23.99
CA PHE A 3 -28.33 -56.55 23.10
C PHE A 3 -29.09 -55.22 23.26
N ALA A 4 -28.44 -54.08 22.95
CA ALA A 4 -29.05 -53.03 22.13
C ALA A 4 -27.99 -52.02 21.62
N ALA A 5 -27.82 -52.04 20.30
CA ALA A 5 -27.21 -50.98 19.50
C ALA A 5 -28.27 -49.94 19.12
N VAL A 6 -27.90 -48.68 18.97
CA VAL A 6 -28.74 -47.64 18.33
C VAL A 6 -27.93 -47.01 17.20
N GLN A 7 -28.41 -47.21 15.98
CA GLN A 7 -27.90 -46.63 14.74
C GLN A 7 -29.10 -46.27 13.86
N ILE A 8 -28.95 -45.15 13.16
CA ILE A 8 -29.57 -44.77 11.88
C ILE A 8 -30.87 -43.95 11.93
N VAL A 9 -30.69 -42.67 11.55
CA VAL A 9 -31.70 -41.77 10.99
C VAL A 9 -31.90 -42.13 9.51
N LEU A 10 -33.14 -42.38 9.10
CA LEU A 10 -33.55 -42.44 7.69
C LEU A 10 -34.56 -41.32 7.43
N GLY A 11 -34.20 -40.34 6.60
CA GLY A 11 -35.12 -39.39 6.01
C GLY A 11 -35.52 -39.85 4.61
N LEU A 12 -36.81 -40.01 4.35
CA LEU A 12 -37.36 -40.28 3.02
C LEU A 12 -38.45 -39.25 2.68
N LEU A 13 -38.12 -38.48 1.65
CA LEU A 13 -38.93 -37.96 0.53
C LEU A 13 -40.45 -38.16 0.57
N SER A 14 -41.20 -37.09 0.29
CA SER A 14 -42.37 -37.16 -0.60
C SER A 14 -42.65 -35.81 -1.26
N LEU A 15 -42.63 -35.82 -2.59
CA LEU A 15 -43.09 -34.75 -3.48
C LEU A 15 -44.62 -34.68 -3.49
N PHE A 16 -45.18 -33.48 -3.60
CA PHE A 16 -46.43 -33.27 -4.33
C PHE A 16 -46.34 -32.02 -5.22
N LEU A 17 -46.60 -32.27 -6.50
CA LEU A 17 -46.66 -31.35 -7.62
C LEU A 17 -48.11 -30.84 -7.76
N SER A 18 -48.30 -29.55 -8.02
CA SER A 18 -49.49 -28.91 -8.63
C SER A 18 -49.07 -27.47 -8.92
N GLY A 19 -49.29 -26.82 -10.07
CA GLY A 19 -50.08 -27.05 -11.27
C GLY A 19 -50.14 -25.66 -11.92
N VAL A 20 -49.73 -25.55 -13.18
CA VAL A 20 -49.50 -24.30 -13.92
C VAL A 20 -50.82 -23.61 -14.30
N LEU A 21 -50.89 -22.28 -14.19
CA LEU A 21 -51.73 -21.44 -15.05
C LEU A 21 -50.97 -20.16 -15.43
N ALA A 22 -50.71 -20.00 -16.72
CA ALA A 22 -50.21 -18.78 -17.34
C ALA A 22 -51.37 -18.02 -18.00
N ALA A 23 -51.32 -16.68 -17.98
CA ALA A 23 -52.17 -15.81 -18.78
C ALA A 23 -51.32 -14.64 -19.37
N PRO A 24 -51.71 -14.05 -20.53
CA PRO A 24 -50.83 -13.32 -21.44
C PRO A 24 -50.71 -11.81 -21.13
N PRO A 25 -49.79 -11.07 -21.81
CA PRO A 25 -49.43 -9.71 -21.45
C PRO A 25 -50.42 -8.69 -22.04
N THR A 26 -50.63 -7.58 -21.34
CA THR A 26 -51.25 -6.37 -21.89
C THR A 26 -50.26 -5.22 -21.83
N SER A 27 -49.91 -4.72 -23.00
CA SER A 27 -49.19 -3.46 -23.20
C SER A 27 -50.16 -2.29 -23.03
N THR A 28 -49.77 -1.30 -22.22
CA THR A 28 -50.20 0.09 -22.43
C THR A 28 -49.07 1.02 -22.04
N SER A 29 -48.75 1.88 -23.01
CA SER A 29 -47.80 2.99 -22.99
C SER A 29 -48.25 4.12 -22.06
N GLY A 30 -47.32 4.73 -21.33
CA GLY A 30 -47.57 6.01 -20.67
C GLY A 30 -46.43 6.50 -19.78
N SER A 31 -45.61 7.38 -20.35
CA SER A 31 -44.97 8.55 -19.73
C SER A 31 -44.22 8.42 -18.40
N SER A 32 -42.92 8.75 -18.49
CA SER A 32 -42.11 9.50 -17.51
C SER A 32 -42.73 9.76 -16.13
N ASP A 33 -42.16 9.12 -15.11
CA ASP A 33 -41.74 9.87 -13.92
C ASP A 33 -40.71 9.04 -13.13
N ASP A 34 -39.62 9.73 -12.81
CA ASP A 34 -38.47 9.26 -12.05
C ASP A 34 -38.88 8.74 -10.67
N GLN A 35 -38.81 7.42 -10.46
CA GLN A 35 -38.59 6.86 -9.13
C GLN A 35 -37.76 5.59 -9.20
N VAL A 36 -36.45 5.73 -8.95
CA VAL A 36 -35.61 4.61 -8.51
C VAL A 36 -34.71 5.07 -7.36
N VAL A 37 -35.15 4.67 -6.16
CA VAL A 37 -34.37 4.15 -5.02
C VAL A 37 -33.28 5.06 -4.42
N LEU A 38 -33.63 5.69 -3.28
CA LEU A 38 -32.67 6.08 -2.24
C LEU A 38 -32.16 4.82 -1.52
N GLY A 39 -30.85 4.59 -1.61
CA GLY A 39 -30.15 3.52 -0.90
C GLY A 39 -28.63 3.64 -1.02
N GLY A 40 -28.08 4.77 -0.55
CA GLY A 40 -26.68 4.99 -0.18
C GLY A 40 -25.57 4.39 -1.07
N THR A 41 -25.10 5.15 -2.06
CA THR A 41 -23.73 5.00 -2.60
C THR A 41 -23.14 6.38 -2.88
N PHE A 42 -22.62 7.04 -1.85
CA PHE A 42 -21.62 8.09 -2.06
C PHE A 42 -20.24 7.43 -2.14
N LYS A 43 -19.88 6.89 -3.32
CA LYS A 43 -18.48 6.75 -3.72
C LYS A 43 -18.31 7.48 -5.05
N LYS A 44 -17.90 8.73 -4.99
CA LYS A 44 -17.39 9.40 -6.18
C LYS A 44 -16.24 10.33 -5.85
N ASP A 45 -15.07 9.73 -5.68
CA ASP A 45 -13.82 10.38 -6.02
C ASP A 45 -12.97 9.42 -6.86
N ARG A 46 -12.84 9.76 -8.15
CA ARG A 46 -11.79 9.26 -9.05
C ARG A 46 -11.70 10.11 -10.32
N GLU A 47 -11.16 11.31 -10.19
CA GLU A 47 -10.31 11.93 -11.21
C GLU A 47 -9.37 12.87 -10.42
N TYR A 48 -8.19 12.51 -9.89
CA TYR A 48 -7.21 11.47 -10.16
C TYR A 48 -6.72 10.79 -8.84
N GLU A 49 -7.62 10.24 -8.03
CA GLU A 49 -7.43 9.54 -6.72
C GLU A 49 -5.99 9.06 -6.40
N ASN A 50 -5.09 9.76 -5.72
CA ASN A 50 -5.08 11.10 -5.13
C ASN A 50 -3.80 11.83 -5.62
N GLY A 51 -3.78 12.16 -6.92
CA GLY A 51 -2.76 13.00 -7.55
C GLY A 51 -3.36 14.22 -8.23
N GLU A 52 -2.52 15.22 -8.53
CA GLU A 52 -2.94 16.48 -9.18
C GLU A 52 -3.12 16.34 -10.69
N LEU A 53 -2.41 15.38 -11.29
CA LEU A 53 -2.34 15.19 -12.73
C LEU A 53 -2.92 13.82 -13.14
N PRO A 54 -3.36 13.69 -14.41
CA PRO A 54 -3.81 12.41 -14.95
C PRO A 54 -2.82 11.27 -14.71
N PRO A 55 -3.30 10.02 -14.60
CA PRO A 55 -2.44 8.84 -14.52
C PRO A 55 -1.42 8.83 -15.66
N THR A 56 -0.14 8.66 -15.29
CA THR A 56 0.96 8.71 -16.24
C THR A 56 1.04 7.38 -16.99
N LYS A 57 0.97 7.44 -18.32
CA LYS A 57 1.15 6.27 -19.19
C LYS A 57 2.62 6.11 -19.57
N HIS A 58 3.04 4.87 -19.86
CA HIS A 58 4.37 4.56 -20.41
C HIS A 58 5.55 4.98 -19.51
N THR A 59 5.38 4.83 -18.20
CA THR A 59 6.46 4.98 -17.21
C THR A 59 7.52 3.89 -17.39
N LEU A 60 8.79 4.21 -17.11
CA LEU A 60 9.90 3.26 -17.15
C LEU A 60 10.16 2.70 -15.75
N GLY A 61 10.18 1.38 -15.63
CA GLY A 61 10.51 0.67 -14.39
C GLY A 61 9.44 0.71 -13.28
N TRP A 62 8.28 1.31 -13.50
CA TRP A 62 7.10 1.22 -12.63
C TRP A 62 5.84 1.45 -13.47
N ILE A 63 4.66 1.12 -12.97
CA ILE A 63 3.38 1.42 -13.64
C ILE A 63 2.54 2.26 -12.70
N ASP A 64 1.93 3.34 -13.19
CA ASP A 64 1.07 4.20 -12.36
C ASP A 64 -0.16 3.42 -11.84
N PRO A 65 -0.31 3.22 -10.50
CA PRO A 65 -1.42 2.48 -9.91
C PRO A 65 -2.80 2.98 -10.35
N ARG A 66 -2.91 4.29 -10.58
CA ARG A 66 -4.18 4.98 -10.88
C ARG A 66 -4.76 4.60 -12.24
N LEU A 67 -3.93 4.06 -13.14
CA LEU A 67 -4.37 3.54 -14.44
C LEU A 67 -5.38 2.39 -14.28
N LYS A 68 -5.31 1.65 -13.17
CA LYS A 68 -6.06 0.39 -12.97
C LYS A 68 -6.86 0.35 -11.67
N GLY A 69 -7.09 1.49 -11.03
CA GLY A 69 -7.93 1.57 -9.84
C GLY A 69 -7.17 1.55 -8.51
N GLY A 70 -5.84 1.43 -8.54
CA GLY A 70 -4.99 1.67 -7.38
C GLY A 70 -4.71 3.16 -7.16
N ARG A 71 -3.89 3.47 -6.16
CA ARG A 71 -3.53 4.85 -5.79
C ARG A 71 -2.15 4.92 -5.10
N LEU A 72 -1.60 6.13 -4.98
CA LEU A 72 -0.34 6.37 -4.26
C LEU A 72 -0.54 6.75 -2.78
N ILE A 73 -1.68 6.40 -2.19
CA ILE A 73 -1.93 6.55 -0.75
C ILE A 73 -2.35 5.18 -0.23
N ASP A 74 -1.71 4.71 0.84
CA ASP A 74 -2.05 3.41 1.45
C ASP A 74 -3.41 3.46 2.16
N TYR A 75 -3.75 2.43 2.93
CA TYR A 75 -4.93 2.36 3.77
C TYR A 75 -4.49 2.15 5.23
N THR A 76 -4.52 3.22 6.02
CA THR A 76 -4.42 3.14 7.49
C THR A 76 -5.80 2.96 8.13
N SER A 77 -6.84 3.46 7.45
CA SER A 77 -8.26 3.32 7.78
C SER A 77 -9.10 3.38 6.50
N ASP A 78 -10.42 3.46 6.62
CA ASP A 78 -11.31 3.54 5.45
C ASP A 78 -11.09 4.82 4.61
N ASP A 79 -10.78 5.94 5.28
CA ASP A 79 -10.75 7.27 4.65
C ASP A 79 -9.35 7.93 4.64
N LEU A 80 -8.38 7.36 5.35
CA LEU A 80 -7.03 7.92 5.48
C LEU A 80 -5.96 6.91 5.11
N GLY A 81 -4.82 7.43 4.66
CA GLY A 81 -3.63 6.64 4.37
C GLY A 81 -2.35 7.47 4.39
N GLU A 82 -1.23 6.80 4.30
CA GLU A 82 0.10 7.38 4.16
C GLU A 82 0.49 7.48 2.68
N PRO A 83 1.17 8.56 2.28
CA PRO A 83 1.61 8.73 0.91
C PRO A 83 2.72 7.73 0.55
N LEU A 84 2.53 7.00 -0.55
CA LEU A 84 3.55 6.21 -1.22
C LEU A 84 4.49 7.16 -2.00
N ASN A 85 5.36 7.82 -1.24
CA ASN A 85 6.15 8.96 -1.67
C ASN A 85 7.54 8.61 -2.24
N ILE A 86 7.89 7.32 -2.30
CA ILE A 86 9.08 6.81 -2.99
C ILE A 86 8.70 5.60 -3.86
N ILE A 87 9.30 5.50 -5.04
CA ILE A 87 9.27 4.31 -5.90
C ILE A 87 10.70 3.85 -6.17
N ILE A 88 11.07 2.63 -5.80
CA ILE A 88 12.29 1.99 -6.30
C ILE A 88 11.94 1.35 -7.64
N SER A 89 12.45 1.94 -8.71
CA SER A 89 12.25 1.52 -10.08
C SER A 89 12.77 0.11 -10.33
N ALA A 90 12.09 -0.65 -11.17
CA ALA A 90 12.50 -1.95 -11.68
C ALA A 90 13.75 -1.88 -12.59
N GLU A 91 14.18 -0.69 -12.99
CA GLU A 91 15.48 -0.45 -13.63
C GLU A 91 16.66 -0.49 -12.62
N SER A 92 16.37 -0.64 -11.33
CA SER A 92 17.40 -0.84 -10.29
C SER A 92 18.04 -2.23 -10.40
N ASP A 93 19.12 -2.44 -9.65
CA ASP A 93 19.77 -3.76 -9.51
C ASP A 93 18.72 -4.84 -9.18
N PRO A 94 18.60 -5.91 -10.01
CA PRO A 94 17.55 -6.92 -9.84
C PRO A 94 17.52 -7.60 -8.48
N TYR A 95 18.65 -7.64 -7.76
CA TYR A 95 18.69 -8.19 -6.41
C TYR A 95 17.85 -7.36 -5.44
N ILE A 96 17.87 -6.03 -5.53
CA ILE A 96 17.09 -5.14 -4.63
C ILE A 96 15.58 -5.34 -4.82
N LEU A 97 15.15 -5.78 -6.01
CA LEU A 97 13.75 -6.10 -6.32
C LEU A 97 13.28 -7.43 -5.67
N THR A 98 14.22 -8.23 -5.14
CA THR A 98 13.92 -9.39 -4.30
C THR A 98 13.75 -8.97 -2.83
N GLU A 99 13.01 -9.76 -2.06
CA GLU A 99 12.85 -9.48 -0.62
C GLU A 99 14.20 -9.51 0.12
N GLN A 100 15.08 -10.46 -0.23
CA GLN A 100 16.41 -10.59 0.38
C GLN A 100 17.32 -9.41 0.02
N GLY A 101 17.30 -8.96 -1.23
CA GLY A 101 18.11 -7.81 -1.63
C GLY A 101 17.56 -6.51 -1.07
N MET A 102 16.24 -6.33 -0.99
CA MET A 102 15.62 -5.21 -0.28
C MET A 102 16.09 -5.17 1.19
N GLN A 103 15.99 -6.29 1.91
CA GLN A 103 16.51 -6.43 3.28
C GLN A 103 18.00 -6.10 3.42
N THR A 104 18.80 -6.41 2.40
CA THR A 104 20.23 -6.14 2.38
C THR A 104 20.49 -4.66 2.13
N TYR A 105 19.83 -4.09 1.12
CA TYR A 105 20.00 -2.71 0.70
C TYR A 105 19.56 -1.73 1.79
N VAL A 106 18.43 -1.95 2.45
CA VAL A 106 17.93 -1.04 3.48
C VAL A 106 18.88 -0.94 4.68
N LYS A 107 19.65 -2.00 4.96
CA LYS A 107 20.75 -1.97 5.95
C LYS A 107 21.88 -1.02 5.56
N SER A 108 22.16 -0.91 4.26
CA SER A 108 23.18 0.00 3.75
C SER A 108 22.82 1.47 3.95
N ILE A 109 21.52 1.81 3.88
CA ILE A 109 21.02 3.18 4.07
C ILE A 109 20.59 3.48 5.52
N GLY A 110 20.95 2.60 6.46
CA GLY A 110 20.73 2.83 7.90
C GLY A 110 19.34 2.45 8.41
N PHE A 111 18.67 1.50 7.75
CA PHE A 111 17.41 0.91 8.20
C PHE A 111 17.60 -0.58 8.49
N ASN A 112 16.67 -1.19 9.22
CA ASN A 112 16.58 -2.64 9.29
C ASN A 112 15.11 -3.06 9.26
N ARG A 113 14.86 -4.31 8.85
CA ARG A 113 13.54 -4.93 9.10
C ARG A 113 13.34 -4.95 10.61
N GLU A 114 12.13 -4.62 11.06
CA GLU A 114 11.68 -4.40 12.45
C GLU A 114 12.53 -4.94 13.62
N CYS A 115 12.43 -4.24 14.77
CA CYS A 115 13.00 -4.68 16.06
C CYS A 115 12.59 -6.12 16.40
N LEU A 116 13.55 -7.05 16.29
CA LEU A 116 13.44 -8.43 16.77
C LEU A 116 12.19 -9.20 16.29
N GLY A 117 11.63 -8.84 15.14
CA GLY A 117 10.42 -9.47 14.59
C GLY A 117 9.13 -9.16 15.37
N LEU A 118 9.14 -8.14 16.23
CA LEU A 118 7.96 -7.66 16.93
C LEU A 118 7.25 -6.61 16.07
N HIS A 119 6.22 -7.05 15.36
CA HIS A 119 5.34 -6.17 14.60
C HIS A 119 4.38 -5.43 15.55
N TYR A 120 4.84 -4.34 16.15
CA TYR A 120 4.00 -3.44 16.93
C TYR A 120 3.53 -2.30 16.03
N GLY A 121 2.25 -2.35 15.65
CA GLY A 121 1.60 -1.35 14.82
C GLY A 121 0.44 -1.97 14.04
N HIS A 122 -0.37 -1.10 13.43
CA HIS A 122 -1.35 -1.54 12.45
C HIS A 122 -0.62 -1.94 11.15
N ILE A 123 -1.02 -3.07 10.56
CA ILE A 123 -0.62 -3.47 9.21
C ILE A 123 -1.37 -2.56 8.24
N HIS A 124 -0.64 -1.89 7.36
CA HIS A 124 -1.25 -1.06 6.32
C HIS A 124 -1.43 -1.88 5.04
N GLU A 125 -2.48 -1.57 4.30
CA GLU A 125 -2.72 -2.15 2.98
C GLU A 125 -2.45 -1.13 1.88
N ALA A 126 -2.07 -1.57 0.67
CA ALA A 126 -2.02 -0.71 -0.50
C ALA A 126 -2.59 -1.41 -1.74
N ASP A 127 -3.26 -0.66 -2.60
CA ASP A 127 -3.68 -1.12 -3.93
C ASP A 127 -2.81 -0.44 -5.00
N LEU A 128 -1.93 -1.24 -5.63
CA LEU A 128 -0.97 -0.76 -6.62
C LEU A 128 -1.50 -0.85 -8.06
N GLY A 129 -2.80 -1.10 -8.25
CA GLY A 129 -3.41 -1.24 -9.57
C GLY A 129 -2.86 -2.43 -10.35
N ASP A 130 -2.32 -3.44 -9.67
CA ASP A 130 -1.67 -4.60 -10.29
C ASP A 130 -2.56 -5.84 -10.36
N GLY A 131 -3.84 -5.71 -10.00
CA GLY A 131 -4.84 -6.79 -10.07
C GLY A 131 -4.90 -7.66 -8.82
N LEU A 132 -4.11 -7.34 -7.79
CA LEU A 132 -4.16 -8.01 -6.47
C LEU A 132 -5.09 -7.31 -5.47
N GLY A 133 -5.63 -6.13 -5.83
CA GLY A 133 -6.40 -5.29 -4.91
C GLY A 133 -5.56 -4.76 -3.76
N ARG A 134 -6.20 -4.51 -2.62
CA ARG A 134 -5.52 -4.15 -1.38
C ARG A 134 -4.69 -5.34 -0.89
N LYS A 135 -3.40 -5.11 -0.67
CA LYS A 135 -2.48 -6.08 -0.10
C LYS A 135 -1.73 -5.50 1.09
N GLU A 136 -1.49 -6.34 2.07
CA GLU A 136 -0.69 -6.01 3.24
C GLU A 136 0.73 -5.56 2.85
N GLU A 137 1.31 -4.69 3.66
CA GLU A 137 2.71 -4.33 3.57
C GLU A 137 3.61 -5.57 3.58
N GLN A 138 4.63 -5.56 2.71
CA GLN A 138 5.55 -6.69 2.55
C GLN A 138 6.87 -6.44 3.28
N PHE A 139 7.12 -5.19 3.67
CA PHE A 139 8.32 -4.78 4.36
C PHE A 139 8.05 -3.57 5.24
N LEU A 140 8.47 -3.64 6.51
CA LEU A 140 8.54 -2.49 7.42
C LEU A 140 10.00 -2.26 7.82
N GLY A 141 10.54 -1.13 7.37
CA GLY A 141 11.87 -0.65 7.69
C GLY A 141 11.82 0.40 8.79
N ARG A 142 12.66 0.22 9.81
CA ARG A 142 12.83 1.17 10.91
C ARG A 142 14.27 1.66 10.96
N GLN A 143 14.47 2.94 11.29
CA GLN A 143 15.81 3.51 11.34
C GLN A 143 16.67 2.75 12.37
N HIS A 144 17.88 2.40 11.96
CA HIS A 144 18.84 1.68 12.78
C HIS A 144 19.93 2.63 13.29
N TYR A 145 19.90 2.96 14.60
CA TYR A 145 20.88 3.84 15.24
C TYR A 145 22.15 3.08 15.67
N PHE A 146 23.01 2.70 14.72
CA PHE A 146 24.34 2.14 15.01
C PHE A 146 25.35 3.26 15.36
N PRO A 147 26.33 3.08 16.28
CA PRO A 147 26.78 1.86 16.97
C PRO A 147 26.23 1.63 18.38
N ILE A 148 25.27 2.43 18.87
CA ILE A 148 24.93 2.41 20.31
C ILE A 148 23.67 1.60 20.60
N MET A 149 22.56 1.71 19.85
CA MET A 149 21.29 1.05 20.20
C MET A 149 20.43 0.72 18.96
N GLY A 150 20.07 -0.55 18.76
CA GLY A 150 19.40 -1.03 17.54
C GLY A 150 17.99 -0.46 17.25
N THR A 151 17.24 -1.10 16.33
CA THR A 151 15.90 -0.64 15.88
C THR A 151 14.85 -0.54 16.98
N CYS A 152 15.10 -1.10 18.17
CA CYS A 152 14.19 -1.07 19.31
C CYS A 152 14.18 0.27 20.06
N TRP A 153 15.18 1.15 19.84
CA TRP A 153 15.23 2.47 20.48
C TRP A 153 14.41 3.55 19.76
N GLU A 154 14.00 3.29 18.51
CA GLU A 154 13.09 4.17 17.78
C GLU A 154 11.75 4.30 18.52
N SER A 155 11.28 3.21 19.14
CA SER A 155 10.14 3.20 20.07
C SER A 155 10.32 4.01 21.35
N VAL A 156 11.44 4.74 21.52
CA VAL A 156 11.69 5.61 22.68
C VAL A 156 12.05 7.05 22.25
N ARG A 157 12.47 7.28 21.00
CA ARG A 157 12.96 8.59 20.53
C ARG A 157 12.34 9.10 19.23
N GLY A 158 11.58 8.27 18.52
CA GLY A 158 11.10 8.60 17.19
C GLY A 158 12.22 8.41 16.18
N GLY A 159 11.89 8.44 14.90
CA GLY A 159 12.83 8.16 13.83
C GLY A 159 12.16 7.97 12.48
N HIS A 160 12.99 7.73 11.47
CA HIS A 160 12.52 7.46 10.12
C HIS A 160 12.07 6.00 10.00
N HIS A 161 10.85 5.79 9.49
CA HIS A 161 10.39 4.48 9.10
C HIS A 161 9.85 4.50 7.68
N PHE A 162 9.68 3.31 7.10
CA PHE A 162 8.94 3.17 5.87
C PHE A 162 8.28 1.80 5.77
N ARG A 163 7.15 1.77 5.05
CA ARG A 163 6.47 0.55 4.62
C ARG A 163 6.66 0.37 3.12
N ALA A 164 6.70 -0.87 2.63
CA ALA A 164 6.87 -1.13 1.20
C ALA A 164 5.96 -2.24 0.66
N TRP A 165 5.53 -2.04 -0.58
CA TRP A 165 4.70 -2.94 -1.36
C TRP A 165 5.33 -3.11 -2.75
N ARG A 166 5.38 -4.34 -3.26
CA ARG A 166 5.93 -4.64 -4.58
C ARG A 166 4.82 -4.71 -5.61
N GLN A 167 5.01 -4.05 -6.76
CA GLN A 167 4.04 -4.10 -7.85
C GLN A 167 4.29 -5.34 -8.73
N ASN A 168 3.59 -6.44 -8.44
CA ASN A 168 3.88 -7.76 -9.00
C ASN A 168 2.64 -8.58 -9.39
N GLY A 169 1.46 -7.97 -9.40
CA GLY A 169 0.24 -8.60 -9.89
C GLY A 169 0.18 -8.69 -11.41
N THR A 170 -0.65 -9.60 -11.94
CA THR A 170 -0.73 -9.93 -13.37
C THR A 170 -1.15 -8.77 -14.25
N ASP A 171 -1.86 -7.80 -13.71
CA ASP A 171 -2.36 -6.68 -14.49
C ASP A 171 -1.30 -5.57 -14.65
N ALA A 172 -0.36 -5.44 -13.73
CA ALA A 172 0.69 -4.42 -13.82
C ALA A 172 1.99 -4.87 -13.14
N ASN A 173 2.59 -5.96 -13.60
CA ASN A 173 3.83 -6.46 -13.02
C ASN A 173 5.05 -5.66 -13.51
N SER A 174 5.46 -4.64 -12.78
CA SER A 174 6.74 -3.96 -13.01
C SER A 174 7.89 -4.55 -12.19
N GLY A 175 7.59 -5.13 -11.03
CA GLY A 175 8.59 -5.54 -10.03
C GLY A 175 9.09 -4.41 -9.12
N ALA A 176 8.65 -3.17 -9.34
CA ALA A 176 9.03 -2.01 -8.55
C ALA A 176 8.56 -2.10 -7.09
N TRP A 177 9.28 -1.44 -6.17
CA TRP A 177 8.80 -1.22 -4.80
C TRP A 177 8.19 0.17 -4.67
N PHE A 178 6.97 0.23 -4.15
CA PHE A 178 6.28 1.45 -3.74
C PHE A 178 6.42 1.57 -2.23
N ILE A 179 6.86 2.73 -1.76
CA ILE A 179 7.30 2.95 -0.38
C ILE A 179 6.57 4.15 0.21
N GLY A 180 5.93 3.96 1.36
CA GLY A 180 5.45 5.03 2.21
C GLY A 180 6.48 5.33 3.29
N ALA A 181 7.20 6.45 3.15
CA ALA A 181 8.24 6.86 4.08
C ALA A 181 7.79 8.04 4.94
N SER A 182 8.14 8.02 6.22
CA SER A 182 7.79 9.09 7.15
C SER A 182 8.80 9.21 8.30
N GLU A 183 8.63 10.22 9.14
CA GLU A 183 9.36 10.39 10.40
C GLU A 183 8.36 10.50 11.55
N GLU A 184 8.51 9.63 12.55
CA GLU A 184 7.66 9.61 13.74
C GLU A 184 8.31 10.38 14.90
N MET A 185 7.45 10.99 15.74
CA MET A 185 7.81 11.44 17.08
C MET A 185 8.10 10.25 18.00
N ASP A 186 8.76 10.53 19.12
CA ASP A 186 9.00 9.53 20.15
C ASP A 186 7.71 8.95 20.78
N SER A 187 7.87 7.83 21.49
CA SER A 187 6.75 7.12 22.09
C SER A 187 6.04 7.88 23.21
N SER A 188 6.65 8.91 23.81
CA SER A 188 5.95 9.78 24.76
C SER A 188 4.83 10.59 24.09
N LYS A 189 4.88 10.69 22.75
CA LYS A 189 3.87 11.31 21.90
C LYS A 189 3.10 10.31 21.04
N ASN A 190 3.04 9.04 21.46
CA ASN A 190 2.27 7.98 20.78
C ASN A 190 2.61 7.81 19.28
N HIS A 191 3.88 7.94 18.89
CA HIS A 191 4.30 7.73 17.49
C HIS A 191 3.62 8.66 16.46
N MET A 192 3.11 9.82 16.89
CA MET A 192 2.56 10.80 15.94
C MET A 192 3.63 11.21 14.92
N ILE A 193 3.26 11.30 13.65
CA ILE A 193 4.16 11.80 12.61
C ILE A 193 4.55 13.25 12.92
N VAL A 194 5.85 13.58 12.80
CA VAL A 194 6.36 14.93 13.04
C VAL A 194 5.79 15.93 12.03
N GLU A 195 5.88 17.23 12.32
CA GLU A 195 5.61 18.25 11.31
C GLU A 195 6.49 18.01 10.07
N ASP A 196 5.88 18.07 8.88
CA ASP A 196 6.51 17.75 7.60
C ASP A 196 7.04 16.29 7.51
N GLY A 197 6.60 15.39 8.40
CA GLY A 197 7.21 14.08 8.59
C GLY A 197 7.23 13.17 7.36
N TYR A 198 6.21 13.26 6.49
CA TYR A 198 6.22 12.52 5.23
C TYR A 198 7.31 13.01 4.27
N ASN A 199 7.48 14.32 4.12
CA ASN A 199 8.54 14.88 3.27
C ASN A 199 9.92 14.65 3.89
N ARG A 200 10.07 14.79 5.22
CA ARG A 200 11.32 14.54 5.94
C ARG A 200 11.77 13.08 5.82
N GLY A 201 10.85 12.14 6.04
CA GLY A 201 11.12 10.70 5.87
C GLY A 201 11.53 10.35 4.44
N ARG A 202 10.80 10.86 3.45
CA ARG A 202 11.14 10.69 2.03
C ARG A 202 12.54 11.21 1.71
N ASN A 203 12.80 12.47 2.05
CA ASN A 203 14.06 13.13 1.70
C ASN A 203 15.25 12.45 2.38
N TYR A 204 15.11 12.01 3.64
CA TYR A 204 16.15 11.28 4.33
C TYR A 204 16.57 9.99 3.61
N ILE A 205 15.60 9.20 3.13
CA ILE A 205 15.90 7.98 2.35
C ILE A 205 16.57 8.34 1.02
N VAL A 206 16.08 9.36 0.32
CA VAL A 206 16.65 9.83 -0.96
C VAL A 206 18.10 10.29 -0.78
N ASP A 207 18.37 11.08 0.26
CA ASP A 207 19.72 11.59 0.55
C ASP A 207 20.69 10.43 0.80
N ARG A 208 20.30 9.45 1.64
CA ARG A 208 21.12 8.27 1.92
C ARG A 208 21.33 7.38 0.70
N ALA A 209 20.31 7.23 -0.13
CA ALA A 209 20.39 6.43 -1.34
C ALA A 209 21.33 7.07 -2.38
N THR A 210 21.29 8.40 -2.52
CA THR A 210 22.04 9.14 -3.55
C THR A 210 23.48 9.48 -3.13
N GLU A 211 23.75 9.63 -1.82
CA GLU A 211 25.10 9.75 -1.26
C GLU A 211 25.96 8.52 -1.58
N GLY A 212 25.32 7.35 -1.65
CA GLY A 212 25.95 6.06 -1.81
C GLY A 212 26.09 5.35 -0.47
N SER A 213 25.90 4.03 -0.48
CA SER A 213 25.77 3.23 0.72
C SER A 213 26.56 1.93 0.62
N HIS A 214 26.89 1.35 1.77
CA HIS A 214 27.64 0.11 1.84
C HIS A 214 27.14 -0.80 2.96
N TRP A 215 27.03 -2.09 2.65
CA TRP A 215 26.73 -3.12 3.65
C TRP A 215 27.33 -4.46 3.26
N LYS A 216 28.10 -5.06 4.17
CA LYS A 216 28.69 -6.41 4.02
C LYS A 216 29.39 -6.63 2.66
N GLY A 217 30.19 -5.65 2.22
CA GLY A 217 30.98 -5.77 0.99
C GLY A 217 30.24 -5.45 -0.30
N MET A 218 28.97 -5.02 -0.23
CA MET A 218 28.22 -4.51 -1.37
C MET A 218 28.06 -3.01 -1.25
N TRP A 219 28.29 -2.33 -2.38
CA TRP A 219 28.13 -0.88 -2.52
C TRP A 219 26.95 -0.59 -3.42
N TRP A 220 26.19 0.44 -3.08
CA TRP A 220 25.10 0.92 -3.90
C TRP A 220 25.15 2.44 -4.04
N LYS A 221 24.55 2.92 -5.13
CA LYS A 221 24.28 4.35 -5.33
C LYS A 221 23.02 4.52 -6.16
N ALA A 222 22.16 5.45 -5.76
CA ALA A 222 20.94 5.76 -6.47
C ALA A 222 21.06 7.03 -7.31
N ASN A 223 20.36 7.03 -8.44
CA ASN A 223 19.88 8.25 -9.06
C ASN A 223 18.46 8.51 -8.60
N VAL A 224 18.10 9.79 -8.43
CA VAL A 224 16.73 10.21 -8.11
C VAL A 224 16.15 11.02 -9.26
N GLU A 225 14.92 10.69 -9.62
CA GLU A 225 14.05 11.50 -10.44
C GLU A 225 12.86 11.97 -9.58
N TRP A 226 12.62 13.28 -9.56
CA TRP A 226 11.48 13.86 -8.84
C TRP A 226 10.28 13.98 -9.77
N ARG A 227 9.15 13.39 -9.36
CA ARG A 227 7.88 13.44 -10.09
C ARG A 227 6.81 14.16 -9.28
N GLU A 228 6.23 15.20 -9.87
CA GLU A 228 5.06 15.90 -9.33
C GLU A 228 3.76 15.38 -9.96
N GLY A 229 2.63 15.65 -9.30
CA GLY A 229 1.30 15.33 -9.81
C GLY A 229 0.86 13.88 -9.63
N LEU A 230 1.73 13.01 -9.10
CA LEU A 230 1.38 11.65 -8.68
C LEU A 230 0.67 11.65 -7.32
N LEU A 231 1.04 12.59 -6.45
CA LEU A 231 0.39 12.90 -5.19
C LEU A 231 -0.14 14.33 -5.23
N GLU A 232 -1.32 14.54 -4.66
CA GLU A 232 -1.91 15.87 -4.51
C GLU A 232 -1.29 16.60 -3.34
N ARG A 233 -0.80 17.84 -3.53
CA ARG A 233 -0.25 18.70 -2.46
C ARG A 233 -1.27 18.94 -1.33
N GLY A 234 -0.76 19.12 -0.11
CA GLY A 234 -1.59 19.31 1.09
C GLY A 234 -1.87 18.01 1.82
N LYS A 235 -3.07 17.83 2.38
CA LYS A 235 -3.36 16.77 3.36
C LYS A 235 -4.62 15.95 3.07
N ARG A 236 -5.21 16.09 1.88
CA ARG A 236 -6.45 15.37 1.54
C ARG A 236 -6.18 13.87 1.47
N GLY A 237 -6.89 13.08 2.27
CA GLY A 237 -6.69 11.64 2.39
C GLY A 237 -5.39 11.22 3.10
N VAL A 238 -4.60 12.18 3.59
CA VAL A 238 -3.33 11.93 4.27
C VAL A 238 -3.56 11.78 5.77
N ASN A 239 -3.06 10.68 6.32
CA ASN A 239 -3.17 10.36 7.74
C ASN A 239 -2.50 11.45 8.62
N HIS A 240 -2.96 11.60 9.85
CA HIS A 240 -2.57 12.66 10.79
C HIS A 240 -2.82 14.12 10.33
N GLY A 241 -3.39 14.35 9.14
CA GLY A 241 -3.64 15.69 8.62
C GLY A 241 -2.37 16.49 8.31
N ILE A 242 -1.28 15.79 8.00
CA ILE A 242 0.02 16.40 7.71
C ILE A 242 0.12 16.70 6.22
N GLU A 243 0.59 17.90 5.91
CA GLU A 243 0.76 18.34 4.53
C GLU A 243 1.99 17.68 3.90
N GLN A 244 1.86 17.32 2.62
CA GLN A 244 3.00 16.95 1.78
C GLN A 244 3.09 17.87 0.55
N ASP A 245 4.23 17.81 -0.13
CA ASP A 245 4.61 18.76 -1.19
C ASP A 245 4.27 18.28 -2.62
N GLY A 246 3.57 17.16 -2.77
CA GLY A 246 3.13 16.56 -4.04
C GLY A 246 4.22 15.75 -4.76
N ARG A 247 5.44 15.70 -4.22
CA ARG A 247 6.59 15.05 -4.89
C ARG A 247 6.71 13.58 -4.52
N VAL A 248 6.93 12.75 -5.54
CA VAL A 248 7.33 11.35 -5.40
C VAL A 248 8.76 11.21 -5.92
N ALA A 249 9.61 10.53 -5.15
CA ALA A 249 10.97 10.22 -5.56
C ALA A 249 11.01 8.88 -6.29
N ILE A 250 11.44 8.87 -7.55
CA ILE A 250 11.72 7.63 -8.30
C ILE A 250 13.22 7.35 -8.19
N LEU A 251 13.57 6.30 -7.46
CA LEU A 251 14.96 5.88 -7.25
C LEU A 251 15.33 4.77 -8.25
N THR A 252 16.45 4.94 -8.92
CA THR A 252 17.12 3.86 -9.67
C THR A 252 18.43 3.53 -8.98
N ILE A 253 18.52 2.37 -8.36
CA ILE A 253 19.62 1.99 -7.48
C ILE A 253 20.56 1.03 -8.19
N TYR A 254 21.83 1.41 -8.30
CA TYR A 254 22.88 0.59 -8.91
C TYR A 254 23.73 -0.05 -7.84
N ARG A 255 24.13 -1.30 -8.03
CA ARG A 255 25.26 -1.90 -7.32
C ARG A 255 26.55 -1.49 -8.02
N LEU A 256 27.54 -1.08 -7.24
CA LEU A 256 28.86 -0.64 -7.72
C LEU A 256 29.88 -1.78 -7.73
#